data_AF-A0A1V5JH02-F1
#
_entry.id   AF-A0A1V5JH02-F1
#
_cell.length_a   1.000
_cell.length_b   1.000
_cell.length_c   1.000
_cell.angle_alpha   90.00
_cell.angle_beta   90.00
_cell.angle_gamma   90.00
#
_symmetry.space_group_name_H-M   'P 1'
#
loop_
_entity.id
_entity.type
_entity.pdbx_description
1 polymer ?
#
loop_
_entity_poly.entity_id
_entity_poly.type
_entity_poly.pdbx_seq_one_letter_code
_entity_poly.pdbx_strand_id
1 'polypeptide(L)'
;MVHISSGVSALACAVVMGKRKGYGVDLMAPHNLTLTILGAALLWFGWFGFNGGSALTSGALATSAFVVTHIATAAAALSWMFVEWSHRGKPTALGVVSGAVAGLVAITPGSGFVGPMSSIFIGLVAGGLCYIAVNMKARLGYDDSLDVVGVHGVGGTWGALATGLFASKLINPAGSDGLFYGNAIQPAIQAASILTAWIYSFAVTWIILKVLDAVMGLRASEEDEAQGLDLSQHGETGYIL
;
A
#
# COMPACT_ATOMS: atom_id res chain seq x y z
N MET A 1 -3.96 7.90 -7.57
CA MET A 1 -5.29 7.33 -7.83
C MET A 1 -5.45 6.01 -7.07
N VAL A 2 -4.80 4.91 -7.46
CA VAL A 2 -5.06 3.56 -6.89
C VAL A 2 -4.80 3.40 -5.39
N HIS A 3 -3.61 3.74 -4.89
CA HIS A 3 -3.19 3.29 -3.55
C HIS A 3 -3.81 4.10 -2.40
N ILE A 4 -3.90 5.43 -2.56
CA ILE A 4 -4.58 6.27 -1.57
C ILE A 4 -6.06 5.91 -1.53
N SER A 5 -6.71 5.72 -2.69
CA SER A 5 -8.13 5.37 -2.69
C SER A 5 -8.36 4.01 -2.04
N SER A 6 -7.62 2.97 -2.42
CA SER A 6 -7.77 1.64 -1.81
C SER A 6 -7.43 1.64 -0.32
N GLY A 7 -6.36 2.33 0.09
CA GLY A 7 -5.94 2.41 1.49
C GLY A 7 -6.93 3.15 2.39
N VAL A 8 -7.46 4.28 1.92
CA VAL A 8 -8.43 5.07 2.70
C VAL A 8 -9.82 4.43 2.68
N SER A 9 -10.22 3.82 1.56
CA SER A 9 -11.43 3.00 1.50
C SER A 9 -11.34 1.77 2.40
N ALA A 10 -10.16 1.13 2.51
CA ALA A 10 -9.93 0.04 3.46
C ALA A 10 -10.07 0.51 4.92
N LEU A 11 -9.64 1.73 5.24
CA LEU A 11 -9.87 2.31 6.57
C LEU A 11 -11.36 2.50 6.86
N ALA A 12 -12.12 3.07 5.91
CA ALA A 12 -13.57 3.18 6.04
C ALA A 12 -14.22 1.78 6.23
N CYS A 13 -13.78 0.80 5.45
CA CYS A 13 -14.24 -0.59 5.55
C CYS A 13 -13.95 -1.20 6.93
N ALA A 14 -12.71 -1.11 7.42
CA ALA A 14 -12.33 -1.64 8.73
C ALA A 14 -13.15 -1.03 9.88
N VAL A 15 -13.52 0.26 9.78
CA VAL A 15 -14.36 0.91 10.78
C VAL A 15 -15.82 0.49 10.66
N VAL A 16 -16.37 0.35 9.45
CA VAL A 16 -17.77 -0.06 9.25
C VAL A 16 -17.99 -1.54 9.61
N MET A 17 -17.10 -2.43 9.17
CA MET A 17 -17.18 -3.88 9.40
C MET A 17 -16.85 -4.27 10.84
N GLY A 18 -16.05 -3.45 11.53
CA GLY A 18 -15.56 -3.72 12.87
C GLY A 18 -14.48 -4.80 12.91
N LYS A 19 -14.06 -5.16 14.12
CA LYS A 19 -12.95 -6.11 14.36
C LYS A 19 -13.40 -7.55 14.17
N ARG A 20 -12.53 -8.40 13.63
CA ARG A 20 -12.76 -9.85 13.60
C ARG A 20 -12.85 -10.42 15.02
N LYS A 21 -13.57 -11.53 15.16
CA LYS A 21 -13.63 -12.30 16.40
C LYS A 21 -12.22 -12.74 16.80
N GLY A 22 -11.87 -12.57 18.07
CA GLY A 22 -10.53 -12.89 18.57
C GLY A 22 -9.47 -11.82 18.29
N TYR A 23 -9.79 -10.69 17.63
CA TYR A 23 -8.77 -9.68 17.32
C TYR A 23 -8.11 -9.13 18.59
N GLY A 24 -6.78 -9.23 18.66
CA GLY A 24 -5.98 -8.81 19.82
C GLY A 24 -5.91 -9.84 20.96
N VAL A 25 -6.60 -10.98 20.82
CA VAL A 25 -6.59 -12.11 21.76
C VAL A 25 -5.98 -13.34 21.10
N ASP A 26 -6.50 -13.70 19.92
CA ASP A 26 -6.09 -14.88 19.17
C ASP A 26 -4.91 -14.57 18.22
N LEU A 27 -4.07 -15.58 18.00
CA LEU A 27 -2.97 -15.48 17.04
C LEU A 27 -3.51 -15.59 15.60
N MET A 28 -3.67 -14.45 14.93
CA MET A 28 -4.08 -14.37 13.53
C MET A 28 -2.87 -14.43 12.58
N ALA A 29 -2.16 -15.56 12.57
CA ALA A 29 -1.00 -15.75 11.70
C ALA A 29 -1.40 -16.01 10.23
N PRO A 30 -0.53 -15.70 9.25
CA PRO A 30 -0.77 -16.04 7.84
C PRO A 30 -0.95 -17.55 7.66
N HIS A 31 -1.99 -17.95 6.93
CA HIS A 31 -2.29 -19.37 6.69
C HIS A 31 -1.18 -20.08 5.90
N ASN A 32 -0.58 -19.41 4.90
CA ASN A 32 0.46 -19.97 4.05
C ASN A 32 1.43 -18.88 3.58
N LEU A 33 2.60 -18.83 4.22
CA LEU A 33 3.62 -17.82 3.93
C LEU A 33 4.22 -17.96 2.52
N THR A 34 4.33 -19.18 2.00
CA THR A 34 4.83 -19.43 0.64
C THR A 34 3.89 -18.83 -0.40
N LEU A 35 2.57 -18.97 -0.21
CA LEU A 35 1.57 -18.36 -1.09
C LEU A 35 1.62 -16.83 -1.02
N THR A 36 1.85 -16.26 0.16
CA THR A 36 2.07 -14.80 0.31
C THR A 36 3.30 -14.33 -0.46
N ILE A 37 4.42 -15.06 -0.37
CA ILE A 37 5.65 -14.72 -1.10
C ILE A 37 5.44 -14.83 -2.61
N LEU A 38 4.73 -15.87 -3.07
CA LEU A 38 4.36 -16.00 -4.48
C LEU A 38 3.52 -14.80 -4.96
N GLY A 39 2.51 -14.41 -4.18
CA GLY A 39 1.71 -13.22 -4.46
C GLY A 39 2.55 -11.95 -4.56
N ALA A 40 3.49 -11.75 -3.63
CA ALA A 40 4.40 -10.61 -3.67
C ALA A 40 5.34 -10.64 -4.90
N ALA A 41 5.83 -11.81 -5.30
CA ALA A 41 6.65 -11.96 -6.50
C ALA A 41 5.86 -11.62 -7.77
N LEU A 42 4.61 -12.09 -7.88
CA LEU A 42 3.71 -11.75 -8.98
C LEU A 42 3.38 -10.26 -9.01
N LEU A 43 3.16 -9.64 -7.84
CA LEU A 43 2.94 -8.20 -7.74
C LEU A 43 4.15 -7.41 -8.21
N TRP A 44 5.36 -7.76 -7.76
CA TRP A 44 6.58 -7.09 -8.20
C TRP A 44 6.78 -7.23 -9.71
N PHE A 45 6.65 -8.45 -10.24
CA PHE A 45 6.73 -8.69 -11.68
C PHE A 45 5.70 -7.88 -12.46
N GLY A 46 4.43 -7.92 -12.07
CA GLY A 46 3.36 -7.18 -12.72
C GLY A 46 3.53 -5.66 -12.63
N TRP A 47 4.18 -5.16 -11.57
CA TRP A 47 4.38 -3.72 -11.36
C TRP A 47 5.33 -3.08 -12.38
N PHE A 48 6.18 -3.88 -13.03
CA PHE A 48 6.97 -3.40 -14.16
C PHE A 48 6.06 -2.93 -15.30
N GLY A 49 5.00 -3.69 -15.60
CA GLY A 49 3.97 -3.28 -16.54
C GLY A 49 3.12 -2.12 -16.00
N PHE A 50 2.80 -2.13 -14.70
CA PHE A 50 2.00 -1.08 -14.06
C PHE A 50 2.65 0.32 -14.17
N ASN A 51 3.91 0.45 -13.76
CA ASN A 51 4.62 1.75 -13.80
C ASN A 51 5.25 2.02 -15.17
N GLY A 52 5.94 1.03 -15.76
CA GLY A 52 6.57 1.20 -17.08
C GLY A 52 5.56 1.43 -18.19
N GLY A 53 4.45 0.69 -18.18
CA GLY A 53 3.36 0.84 -19.15
C GLY A 53 2.57 2.14 -18.99
N SER A 54 2.63 2.80 -17.83
CA SER A 54 2.01 4.13 -17.62
C SER A 54 2.66 5.23 -18.47
N ALA A 55 3.81 4.98 -19.09
CA ALA A 55 4.39 5.86 -20.10
C ALA A 55 3.64 5.82 -21.46
N LEU A 56 2.74 4.85 -21.67
CA LEU A 56 1.91 4.64 -22.87
C LEU A 56 2.68 4.48 -24.19
N THR A 57 4.00 4.37 -24.10
CA THR A 57 4.94 4.25 -25.21
C THR A 57 6.11 3.39 -24.77
N SER A 58 6.79 2.76 -25.71
CA SER A 58 8.08 2.13 -25.45
C SER A 58 9.19 3.15 -25.69
N GLY A 59 10.05 3.39 -24.69
CA GLY A 59 11.12 4.36 -24.80
C GLY A 59 11.75 4.73 -23.46
N ALA A 60 12.57 5.78 -23.46
CA ALA A 60 13.39 6.19 -22.32
C ALA A 60 12.57 6.40 -21.02
N LEU A 61 11.37 6.98 -21.13
CA LEU A 61 10.51 7.21 -19.95
C LEU A 61 10.00 5.90 -19.35
N ALA A 62 9.56 4.95 -20.18
CA ALA A 62 9.14 3.62 -19.73
C ALA A 62 10.29 2.87 -19.05
N THR A 63 11.49 2.94 -19.65
CA THR A 63 12.72 2.35 -19.06
C THR A 63 13.07 3.02 -17.73
N SER A 64 12.99 4.35 -17.64
CA SER A 64 13.23 5.08 -16.39
C SER A 64 12.25 4.64 -15.31
N ALA A 65 10.94 4.59 -15.62
CA ALA A 65 9.90 4.15 -14.69
C ALA A 65 10.11 2.71 -14.21
N PHE A 66 10.50 1.80 -15.11
CA PHE A 66 10.87 0.43 -14.76
C PHE A 66 12.02 0.39 -13.75
N VAL A 67 13.10 1.13 -14.01
CA VAL A 67 14.30 1.15 -13.17
C VAL A 67 14.01 1.72 -11.78
N VAL A 68 13.35 2.87 -11.70
CA VAL A 68 13.04 3.47 -10.39
C VAL A 68 12.07 2.62 -9.58
N THR A 69 11.16 1.90 -10.25
CA THR A 69 10.26 0.93 -9.61
C THR A 69 11.04 -0.18 -8.92
N HIS A 70 11.99 -0.79 -9.62
CA HIS A 70 12.83 -1.84 -9.04
C HIS A 70 13.65 -1.33 -7.84
N ILE A 71 14.31 -0.18 -8.02
CA ILE A 71 15.20 0.40 -7.01
C ILE A 71 14.44 0.79 -5.74
N ALA A 72 13.31 1.48 -5.87
CA ALA A 72 12.50 1.88 -4.72
C ALA A 72 11.96 0.66 -3.96
N THR A 73 11.58 -0.38 -4.68
CA THR A 73 11.08 -1.63 -4.09
C THR A 73 12.16 -2.35 -3.28
N ALA A 74 13.36 -2.50 -3.84
CA ALA A 74 14.49 -3.09 -3.15
C ALA A 74 14.89 -2.27 -1.91
N ALA A 75 14.93 -0.94 -2.03
CA ALA A 75 15.23 -0.04 -0.93
C ALA A 75 14.19 -0.14 0.21
N ALA A 76 12.90 -0.20 -0.13
CA ALA A 76 11.84 -0.33 0.87
C ALA A 76 11.84 -1.71 1.56
N ALA A 77 12.09 -2.79 0.81
CA ALA A 77 12.22 -4.13 1.37
C ALA A 77 13.38 -4.20 2.38
N LEU A 78 14.54 -3.64 2.04
CA LEU A 78 15.69 -3.56 2.95
C LEU A 78 15.40 -2.66 4.16
N SER A 79 14.81 -1.48 3.95
CA SER A 79 14.46 -0.57 5.04
C SER A 79 13.49 -1.21 6.02
N TRP A 80 12.41 -1.84 5.54
CA TRP A 80 11.48 -2.57 6.38
C TRP A 80 12.18 -3.69 7.14
N MET A 81 13.00 -4.49 6.46
CA MET A 81 13.76 -5.58 7.08
C MET A 81 14.64 -5.06 8.23
N PHE A 82 15.39 -3.98 8.03
CA PHE A 82 16.28 -3.42 9.06
C PHE A 82 15.50 -2.77 10.21
N VAL A 83 14.41 -2.05 9.91
CA VAL A 83 13.54 -1.46 10.94
C VAL A 83 12.89 -2.57 11.76
N GLU A 84 12.35 -3.59 11.11
CA GLU A 84 11.77 -4.75 11.79
C GLU A 84 12.81 -5.49 12.62
N TRP A 85 14.00 -5.74 12.07
CA TRP A 85 15.06 -6.43 12.79
C TRP A 85 15.50 -5.63 14.02
N SER A 86 15.69 -4.32 13.91
CA SER A 86 16.03 -3.49 15.07
C SER A 86 14.94 -3.46 16.14
N HIS A 87 13.67 -3.46 15.74
CA HIS A 87 12.52 -3.43 16.66
C HIS A 87 12.17 -4.79 17.28
N ARG A 88 12.26 -5.89 16.51
CA ARG A 88 11.80 -7.23 16.89
C ARG A 88 12.91 -8.27 17.07
N GLY A 89 14.17 -7.89 16.83
CA GLY A 89 15.34 -8.74 17.01
C GLY A 89 15.60 -9.74 15.87
N LYS A 90 14.67 -9.93 14.93
CA LYS A 90 14.81 -10.82 13.78
C LYS A 90 14.10 -10.25 12.54
N PRO A 91 14.69 -10.40 11.34
CA PRO A 91 14.00 -10.08 10.09
C PRO A 91 13.03 -11.21 9.72
N THR A 92 11.89 -10.87 9.12
CA THR A 92 10.91 -11.86 8.66
C THR A 92 10.71 -11.82 7.15
N ALA A 93 10.43 -12.97 6.54
CA ALA A 93 10.12 -13.02 5.11
C ALA A 93 8.84 -12.22 4.78
N LEU A 94 7.83 -12.28 5.66
CA LEU A 94 6.61 -11.48 5.55
C LEU A 94 6.94 -9.98 5.55
N GLY A 95 7.77 -9.53 6.49
CA GLY A 95 8.20 -8.13 6.57
C GLY A 95 8.94 -7.67 5.31
N VAL A 96 9.85 -8.48 4.78
CA VAL A 96 10.56 -8.17 3.52
C VAL A 96 9.59 -7.98 2.37
N VAL A 97 8.61 -8.87 2.19
CA VAL A 97 7.64 -8.74 1.09
C VAL A 97 6.63 -7.60 1.32
N SER A 98 6.24 -7.31 2.56
CA SER A 98 5.44 -6.13 2.90
C SER A 98 6.20 -4.83 2.58
N GLY A 99 7.49 -4.78 2.92
CA GLY A 99 8.38 -3.67 2.57
C GLY A 99 8.52 -3.49 1.06
N ALA A 100 8.65 -4.58 0.31
CA ALA A 100 8.67 -4.52 -1.16
C ALA A 100 7.37 -3.87 -1.70
N VAL A 101 6.19 -4.34 -1.26
CA VAL A 101 4.92 -3.74 -1.69
C VAL A 101 4.81 -2.26 -1.28
N ALA A 102 5.29 -1.88 -0.09
CA ALA A 102 5.32 -0.48 0.33
C ALA A 102 6.18 0.39 -0.61
N GLY A 103 7.33 -0.11 -1.07
CA GLY A 103 8.17 0.57 -2.06
C GLY A 103 7.51 0.71 -3.43
N LEU A 104 6.88 -0.37 -3.91
CA LEU A 104 6.11 -0.38 -5.16
C LEU A 104 4.98 0.67 -5.12
N VAL A 105 4.23 0.71 -4.01
CA VAL A 105 3.18 1.70 -3.78
C VAL A 105 3.72 3.12 -3.76
N ALA A 106 4.80 3.37 -3.02
CA ALA A 106 5.32 4.72 -2.81
C ALA A 106 5.94 5.30 -4.08
N ILE A 107 6.57 4.48 -4.93
CA ILE A 107 7.18 4.98 -6.17
C ILE A 107 6.16 5.19 -7.29
N THR A 108 5.01 4.48 -7.29
CA THR A 108 3.97 4.59 -8.32
C THR A 108 3.69 6.05 -8.76
N PRO A 109 3.31 6.99 -7.87
CA PRO A 109 2.96 8.35 -8.29
C PRO A 109 4.14 9.15 -8.85
N GLY A 110 5.38 8.75 -8.57
CA GLY A 110 6.60 9.44 -9.00
C GLY A 110 7.38 8.71 -10.09
N SER A 111 6.98 7.50 -10.47
CA SER A 111 7.78 6.59 -11.30
C SER A 111 8.17 7.19 -12.65
N GLY A 112 7.31 7.99 -13.26
CA GLY A 112 7.58 8.72 -14.50
C GLY A 112 8.13 10.14 -14.31
N PHE A 113 8.58 10.51 -13.11
CA PHE A 113 8.96 11.91 -12.79
C PHE A 113 10.23 12.04 -11.95
N VAL A 114 10.67 10.98 -11.27
CA VAL A 114 11.84 11.01 -10.39
C VAL A 114 12.98 10.15 -10.93
N GLY A 115 14.22 10.49 -10.56
CA GLY A 115 15.41 9.72 -10.93
C GLY A 115 15.76 8.60 -9.94
N PRO A 116 16.74 7.74 -10.28
CA PRO A 116 17.16 6.60 -9.45
C PRO A 116 17.60 6.98 -8.01
N MET A 117 18.30 8.09 -7.84
CA MET A 117 18.73 8.50 -6.50
C MET A 117 17.54 8.88 -5.61
N SER A 118 16.58 9.65 -6.14
CA SER A 118 15.34 9.98 -5.43
C SER A 118 14.52 8.73 -5.11
N SER A 119 14.49 7.73 -6.00
CA SER A 119 13.71 6.52 -5.78
C SER A 119 14.25 5.66 -4.64
N ILE A 120 15.57 5.65 -4.39
CA ILE A 120 16.16 5.04 -3.19
C ILE A 120 15.59 5.71 -1.94
N PHE A 121 15.61 7.04 -1.86
CA PHE A 121 15.09 7.78 -0.71
C PHE A 121 13.58 7.53 -0.51
N ILE A 122 12.80 7.56 -1.58
CA ILE A 122 11.36 7.27 -1.54
C ILE A 122 11.13 5.87 -0.95
N GLY A 123 11.85 4.86 -1.45
CA GLY A 123 11.75 3.48 -0.97
C GLY A 123 12.18 3.31 0.49
N LEU A 124 13.34 3.85 0.87
CA LEU A 124 13.84 3.77 2.25
C LEU A 124 12.85 4.35 3.26
N VAL A 125 12.30 5.55 2.97
CA VAL A 125 11.31 6.18 3.84
C VAL A 125 10.01 5.37 3.85
N ALA A 126 9.55 4.88 2.69
CA ALA A 126 8.34 4.07 2.60
C ALA A 126 8.42 2.79 3.45
N GLY A 127 9.54 2.06 3.40
CA GLY A 127 9.72 0.83 4.17
C GLY A 127 9.57 1.07 5.68
N GLY A 128 10.26 2.08 6.21
CA GLY A 128 10.18 2.42 7.64
C GLY A 128 8.83 3.03 8.03
N LEU A 129 8.30 3.96 7.23
CA LEU A 129 7.05 4.65 7.51
C LEU A 129 5.86 3.69 7.50
N CYS A 130 5.77 2.82 6.49
CA CYS A 130 4.70 1.83 6.41
C CYS A 130 4.82 0.78 7.51
N TYR A 131 6.03 0.38 7.90
CA TYR A 131 6.23 -0.49 9.07
C TYR A 131 5.63 0.13 10.33
N ILE A 132 5.96 1.40 10.60
CA ILE A 132 5.43 2.13 11.76
C ILE A 132 3.90 2.20 11.68
N ALA A 133 3.34 2.57 10.54
CA ALA A 133 1.89 2.66 10.33
C ALA A 133 1.17 1.33 10.62
N VAL A 134 1.70 0.22 10.12
CA VAL A 134 1.17 -1.13 10.36
C VAL A 134 1.17 -1.48 11.85
N ASN A 135 2.24 -1.15 12.56
CA ASN A 135 2.32 -1.40 14.00
C ASN A 135 1.44 -0.46 14.84
N MET A 136 1.00 0.68 14.29
CA MET A 136 0.15 1.65 14.99
C MET A 136 -1.35 1.26 15.01
N LYS A 137 -1.83 0.41 14.09
CA LYS A 137 -3.27 0.08 13.98
C LYS A 137 -3.88 -0.46 15.27
N ALA A 138 -3.13 -1.28 16.01
CA ALA A 138 -3.60 -1.83 17.29
C ALA A 138 -3.83 -0.73 18.35
N ARG A 139 -3.00 0.31 18.36
CA ARG A 139 -3.16 1.48 19.25
C ARG A 139 -4.31 2.39 18.80
N LEU A 140 -4.54 2.47 17.49
CA LEU A 140 -5.62 3.25 16.88
C LEU A 140 -6.97 2.51 16.92
N GLY A 141 -6.98 1.22 17.27
CA GLY A 141 -8.18 0.47 17.61
C GLY A 141 -9.00 -0.02 16.41
N TYR A 142 -8.42 -0.11 15.22
CA TYR A 142 -9.08 -0.69 14.04
C TYR A 142 -8.40 -1.99 13.58
N ASP A 143 -9.18 -2.89 12.98
CA ASP A 143 -8.70 -4.16 12.43
C ASP A 143 -8.60 -4.08 10.90
N ASP A 144 -7.50 -3.50 10.44
CA ASP A 144 -7.09 -3.62 9.03
C ASP A 144 -6.33 -4.93 8.84
N SER A 145 -7.09 -5.96 8.45
CA SER A 145 -6.64 -7.36 8.50
C SER A 145 -5.35 -7.65 7.75
N LEU A 146 -5.15 -6.99 6.61
CA LEU A 146 -4.04 -7.21 5.68
C LEU A 146 -3.15 -5.98 5.50
N ASP A 147 -3.22 -5.02 6.44
CA ASP A 147 -2.33 -3.86 6.47
C ASP A 147 -2.46 -2.93 5.25
N VAL A 148 -3.63 -2.91 4.61
CA VAL A 148 -3.89 -2.11 3.40
C VAL A 148 -3.79 -0.61 3.69
N VAL A 149 -4.24 -0.15 4.86
CA VAL A 149 -4.15 1.24 5.30
C VAL A 149 -2.68 1.65 5.46
N GLY A 150 -1.90 0.83 6.17
CA GLY A 150 -0.49 1.10 6.45
C GLY A 150 0.39 1.03 5.20
N VAL A 151 0.16 0.06 4.32
CA VAL A 151 0.97 -0.12 3.10
C VAL A 151 0.51 0.77 1.97
N HIS A 152 -0.79 0.74 1.62
CA HIS A 152 -1.32 1.49 0.47
C HIS A 152 -1.70 2.93 0.81
N GLY A 153 -2.38 3.14 1.95
CA GLY A 153 -2.82 4.47 2.37
C GLY A 153 -1.65 5.37 2.72
N VAL A 154 -0.83 4.96 3.69
CA VAL A 154 0.33 5.73 4.14
C VAL A 154 1.44 5.73 3.09
N GLY A 155 1.77 4.58 2.50
CA GLY A 155 2.78 4.50 1.44
C GLY A 155 2.41 5.34 0.22
N GLY A 156 1.15 5.29 -0.22
CA GLY A 156 0.66 6.09 -1.35
C GLY A 156 0.67 7.59 -1.05
N THR A 157 0.35 7.97 0.19
CA THR A 157 0.40 9.36 0.66
C THR A 157 1.84 9.90 0.68
N TRP A 158 2.77 9.14 1.26
CA TRP A 158 4.19 9.46 1.22
C TRP A 158 4.70 9.57 -0.21
N GLY A 159 4.39 8.58 -1.05
CA GLY A 159 4.79 8.59 -2.46
C GLY A 159 4.32 9.84 -3.20
N ALA A 160 3.05 10.21 -3.05
CA ALA A 160 2.49 11.38 -3.69
C ALA A 160 3.11 12.70 -3.20
N LEU A 161 3.40 12.82 -1.89
CA LEU A 161 4.14 13.97 -1.34
C LEU A 161 5.57 13.99 -1.89
N ALA A 162 6.26 12.86 -1.87
CA ALA A 162 7.63 12.75 -2.33
C ALA A 162 7.78 13.06 -3.83
N THR A 163 6.79 12.71 -4.67
CA THR A 163 6.74 13.19 -6.05
C THR A 163 6.77 14.72 -6.11
N GLY A 164 6.04 15.42 -5.24
CA GLY A 164 6.06 16.89 -5.20
C GLY A 164 7.39 17.49 -4.74
N LEU A 165 8.23 16.69 -4.09
CA LEU A 165 9.57 17.08 -3.67
C LEU A 165 10.61 16.82 -4.78
N PHE A 166 10.53 15.63 -5.39
CA PHE A 166 11.60 15.07 -6.24
C PHE A 166 11.29 15.01 -7.74
N ALA A 167 10.09 15.40 -8.19
CA ALA A 167 9.79 15.43 -9.62
C ALA A 167 10.77 16.34 -10.36
N SER A 168 11.20 15.94 -11.56
CA SER A 168 12.13 16.72 -12.37
C SER A 168 11.76 16.68 -13.84
N LYS A 169 11.76 17.84 -14.49
CA LYS A 169 11.59 17.96 -15.95
C LYS A 169 12.74 17.34 -16.73
N LEU A 170 13.89 17.08 -16.10
CA LEU A 170 14.97 16.31 -16.72
C LEU A 170 14.57 14.84 -16.96
N ILE A 171 13.70 14.28 -16.12
CA ILE A 171 13.18 12.92 -16.28
C ILE A 171 11.99 12.91 -17.23
N ASN A 172 11.09 13.88 -17.07
CA ASN A 172 9.90 13.98 -17.91
C ASN A 172 9.56 15.44 -18.21
N PRO A 173 9.90 15.94 -19.42
CA PRO A 173 9.64 17.33 -19.82
C PRO A 173 8.15 17.71 -19.84
N ALA A 174 7.24 16.75 -19.95
CA ALA A 174 5.80 16.99 -19.90
C ALA A 174 5.27 17.20 -18.46
N GLY A 175 6.09 16.90 -17.45
CA GLY A 175 5.76 17.09 -16.04
C GLY A 175 6.11 18.48 -15.52
N SER A 176 6.18 18.58 -14.19
CA SER A 176 6.65 19.77 -13.48
C SER A 176 7.80 19.42 -12.56
N ASP A 177 8.67 20.38 -12.31
CA ASP A 177 9.69 20.24 -11.27
C ASP A 177 9.03 20.19 -9.89
N GLY A 178 9.68 19.53 -8.95
CA GLY A 178 9.35 19.50 -7.54
C GLY A 178 10.07 20.58 -6.75
N LEU A 179 9.85 20.59 -5.43
CA LEU A 179 10.46 21.56 -4.52
C LEU A 179 11.99 21.63 -4.65
N PHE A 180 12.67 20.48 -4.71
CA PHE A 180 14.12 20.44 -4.75
C PHE A 180 14.72 20.86 -6.10
N TYR A 181 13.88 21.06 -7.10
CA TYR A 181 14.26 21.54 -8.43
C TYR A 181 13.69 22.93 -8.73
N GLY A 182 13.25 23.67 -7.69
CA GLY A 182 12.89 25.10 -7.78
C GLY A 182 11.39 25.40 -7.84
N ASN A 183 10.52 24.39 -7.81
CA ASN A 183 9.08 24.59 -7.83
C ASN A 183 8.45 24.47 -6.43
N ALA A 184 8.41 25.58 -5.70
CA ALA A 184 7.92 25.61 -4.33
C ALA A 184 6.41 25.32 -4.18
N ILE A 185 5.60 25.48 -5.24
CA ILE A 185 4.16 25.22 -5.17
C ILE A 185 3.82 23.73 -5.34
N GLN A 186 4.72 22.92 -5.91
CA GLN A 186 4.45 21.52 -6.21
C GLN A 186 4.01 20.68 -5.01
N PRO A 187 4.66 20.76 -3.82
CA PRO A 187 4.20 20.02 -2.65
C PRO A 187 2.78 20.40 -2.21
N ALA A 188 2.40 21.68 -2.35
CA ALA A 188 1.05 22.14 -1.99
C ALA A 188 -0.01 21.55 -2.94
N ILE A 189 0.30 21.46 -4.23
CA ILE A 189 -0.55 20.81 -5.24
C ILE A 189 -0.73 19.32 -4.90
N GLN A 190 0.36 18.63 -4.57
CA GLN A 190 0.30 17.23 -4.15
C GLN A 190 -0.53 17.05 -2.87
N ALA A 191 -0.32 17.91 -1.87
CA ALA A 191 -1.08 17.86 -0.62
C ALA A 191 -2.58 18.08 -0.85
N ALA A 192 -2.96 19.04 -1.70
CA ALA A 192 -4.36 19.26 -2.08
C ALA A 192 -4.95 18.02 -2.77
N SER A 193 -4.23 17.43 -3.73
CA SER A 193 -4.67 16.20 -4.42
C SER A 193 -4.86 15.02 -3.45
N ILE A 194 -3.93 14.84 -2.52
CA ILE A 194 -4.01 13.82 -1.47
C ILE A 194 -5.24 14.05 -0.59
N LEU A 195 -5.43 15.26 -0.08
CA LEU A 195 -6.57 15.61 0.77
C LEU A 195 -7.90 15.34 0.06
N THR A 196 -8.02 15.76 -1.19
CA THR A 196 -9.21 15.48 -2.00
C THR A 196 -9.46 13.98 -2.14
N ALA A 197 -8.42 13.21 -2.46
CA ALA A 197 -8.54 11.75 -2.59
C ALA A 197 -8.92 11.08 -1.26
N TRP A 198 -8.34 11.52 -0.14
CA TRP A 198 -8.66 11.02 1.20
C TRP A 198 -10.12 11.27 1.55
N ILE A 199 -10.58 12.52 1.45
CA ILE A 199 -11.95 12.91 1.80
C ILE A 199 -12.95 12.14 0.93
N TYR A 200 -12.72 12.12 -0.38
CA TYR A 200 -13.61 11.44 -1.32
C TYR A 200 -13.67 9.93 -1.05
N SER A 201 -12.52 9.26 -1.00
CA SER A 201 -12.47 7.80 -0.82
C SER A 201 -13.02 7.37 0.53
N PHE A 202 -12.77 8.11 1.61
CA PHE A 202 -13.34 7.77 2.91
C PHE A 202 -14.85 7.98 2.92
N ALA A 203 -15.33 9.18 2.56
CA ALA A 203 -16.73 9.55 2.68
C ALA A 203 -17.63 8.70 1.77
N VAL A 204 -17.23 8.53 0.51
CA VAL A 204 -18.02 7.76 -0.46
C VAL A 204 -18.02 6.28 -0.11
N THR A 205 -16.88 5.69 0.25
CA THR A 205 -16.86 4.28 0.68
C THR A 205 -17.68 4.08 1.95
N TRP A 206 -17.57 4.97 2.94
CA TRP A 206 -18.37 4.90 4.15
C TRP A 206 -19.87 4.88 3.85
N ILE A 207 -20.35 5.81 3.02
CA ILE A 207 -21.77 5.89 2.64
C ILE A 207 -22.20 4.62 1.93
N ILE A 208 -21.44 4.15 0.94
CA ILE A 208 -21.75 2.93 0.20
C ILE A 208 -21.85 1.73 1.14
N LEU A 209 -20.86 1.54 2.02
CA LEU A 209 -20.85 0.40 2.94
C LEU A 209 -22.01 0.48 3.93
N LYS A 210 -22.36 1.66 4.45
CA LYS A 210 -23.53 1.82 5.34
C LYS A 210 -24.85 1.53 4.65
N VAL A 211 -25.00 1.94 3.39
CA VAL A 211 -26.20 1.62 2.60
C VAL A 211 -26.28 0.12 2.34
N LEU A 212 -25.19 -0.52 1.93
CA LEU A 212 -25.17 -1.96 1.70
C LEU A 212 -25.44 -2.75 2.98
N ASP A 213 -24.80 -2.37 4.09
CA ASP A 213 -25.01 -3.02 5.38
C ASP A 213 -26.47 -2.92 5.85
N ALA A 214 -27.12 -1.77 5.61
CA ALA A 214 -28.54 -1.60 5.93
C ALA A 214 -29.50 -2.42 5.05
N VAL A 215 -29.10 -2.72 3.80
CA VAL A 215 -29.96 -3.41 2.83
C VAL A 215 -29.78 -4.93 2.88
N MET A 216 -28.55 -5.41 3.03
CA MET A 216 -28.24 -6.84 2.93
C MET A 216 -27.39 -7.40 4.07
N GLY A 217 -26.82 -6.55 4.93
CA GLY A 217 -25.80 -6.94 5.90
C GLY A 217 -24.49 -7.30 5.20
N LEU A 218 -23.37 -6.70 5.62
CA LEU A 218 -22.08 -6.97 4.98
C LEU A 218 -21.28 -8.08 5.67
N ARG A 219 -21.43 -8.22 6.99
CA ARG A 219 -20.61 -9.13 7.80
C ARG A 219 -21.31 -10.47 7.94
N ALA A 220 -20.53 -11.55 7.81
CA ALA A 220 -20.98 -12.90 8.11
C ALA A 220 -21.46 -13.01 9.58
N SER A 221 -22.34 -13.98 9.85
CA SER A 221 -22.81 -14.22 11.21
C SER A 221 -21.67 -14.70 12.12
N GLU A 222 -21.82 -14.59 13.45
CA GLU A 222 -20.80 -15.09 14.38
C GLU A 222 -20.55 -16.60 14.29
N GLU A 223 -21.58 -17.35 13.87
CA GLU A 223 -21.50 -18.79 13.64
C GLU A 223 -20.71 -19.08 12.36
N ASP A 224 -21.02 -18.39 11.26
CA ASP A 224 -20.29 -18.51 9.99
C ASP A 224 -18.82 -18.10 10.13
N GLU A 225 -18.53 -17.02 10.89
CA GLU A 225 -17.16 -16.57 11.18
C GLU A 225 -16.40 -17.62 12.02
N ALA A 226 -17.09 -18.33 12.93
CA ALA A 226 -16.50 -19.41 13.72
C ALA A 226 -16.28 -20.70 12.92
N GLN A 227 -17.18 -21.02 11.97
CA GLN A 227 -17.04 -22.17 11.08
C GLN A 227 -15.96 -21.95 10.00
N GLY A 228 -15.76 -20.69 9.60
CA GLY A 228 -14.88 -20.28 8.51
C GLY A 228 -15.65 -20.01 7.22
N LEU A 229 -15.21 -19.00 6.46
CA LEU A 229 -15.89 -18.55 5.24
C LEU A 229 -15.83 -19.57 4.10
N ASP A 230 -14.78 -20.41 4.04
CA ASP A 230 -14.67 -21.50 3.05
C ASP A 230 -15.88 -22.44 3.16
N LEU A 231 -16.25 -22.86 4.37
CA LEU A 231 -17.39 -23.76 4.57
C LEU A 231 -18.73 -23.03 4.50
N SER A 232 -18.88 -21.90 5.20
CA SER A 232 -20.17 -21.20 5.31
C SER A 232 -20.61 -20.51 4.01
N GLN A 233 -19.66 -19.99 3.21
CA GLN A 233 -19.97 -19.26 1.98
C GLN A 233 -19.71 -20.08 0.70
N HIS A 234 -18.80 -21.06 0.75
CA HIS A 234 -18.41 -21.82 -0.45
C HIS A 234 -18.68 -23.32 -0.35
N GLY A 235 -18.95 -23.87 0.84
CA GLY A 235 -19.15 -25.32 1.03
C GLY A 235 -17.88 -26.15 0.74
N GLU A 236 -16.71 -25.52 0.77
CA GLU A 236 -15.43 -26.12 0.42
C GLU A 236 -14.45 -26.02 1.59
N THR A 237 -13.39 -26.82 1.55
CA THR A 237 -12.25 -26.74 2.48
C THR A 237 -11.00 -26.37 1.70
N GLY A 238 -10.28 -25.33 2.13
CA GLY A 238 -9.08 -24.89 1.41
C GLY A 238 -7.99 -25.97 1.24
N TYR A 239 -7.87 -26.89 2.21
CA TYR A 239 -6.96 -28.04 2.13
C TYR A 239 -7.59 -29.28 2.76
N ILE A 240 -7.28 -30.44 2.18
CA ILE A 240 -7.49 -31.75 2.82
C ILE A 240 -6.11 -32.22 3.26
N LEU A 241 -5.89 -32.27 4.57
CA LEU A 241 -4.63 -32.72 5.18
C LEU A 241 -4.61 -34.24 5.37
#